data_AF-A0A0B6RMJ7-F1
#
_entry.id   AF-A0A0B6RMJ7-F1
#
_cell.length_a   1.000
_cell.length_b   1.000
_cell.length_c   1.000
_cell.angle_alpha   90.00
_cell.angle_beta   90.00
_cell.angle_gamma   90.00
#
_symmetry.space_group_name_H-M   'P 1'
#
loop_
_entity.id
_entity.type
_entity.pdbx_description
1 polymer ?
#
loop_
_entity_poly.entity_id
_entity_poly.type
_entity_poly.pdbx_seq_one_letter_code
_entity_poly.pdbx_strand_id
1 'polypeptide(L)'
;MSEIETIVRRHLAETAGKDAAAAAALPLDADLVYDLGLTSLDLIVLMSTVCESAGVPLTEFTEDDLAALRTARDIVGLLSSKAVT
;
A
#
# COMPACT_ATOMS: atom_id res chain seq x y z
N MET A 1 1.73 -0.96 -15.55
CA MET A 1 1.30 -0.56 -14.19
C MET A 1 -0.10 -1.11 -14.02
N SER A 2 -0.31 -1.99 -13.04
CA SER A 2 -1.66 -2.53 -12.78
C SER A 2 -2.53 -1.46 -12.10
N GLU A 3 -3.84 -1.68 -12.09
CA GLU A 3 -4.78 -0.83 -11.34
C GLU A 3 -4.43 -0.82 -9.84
N ILE A 4 -4.15 -2.00 -9.27
CA ILE A 4 -3.70 -2.14 -7.87
C ILE A 4 -2.42 -1.34 -7.61
N GLU A 5 -1.42 -1.42 -8.49
CA GLU A 5 -0.19 -0.63 -8.34
C GLU A 5 -0.49 0.88 -8.34
N THR A 6 -1.42 1.32 -9.20
CA THR A 6 -1.84 2.73 -9.28
C THR A 6 -2.53 3.17 -7.98
N ILE A 7 -3.42 2.34 -7.44
CA ILE A 7 -4.12 2.58 -6.17
C ILE A 7 -3.11 2.70 -5.02
N VAL A 8 -2.19 1.73 -4.91
CA VAL A 8 -1.18 1.69 -3.86
C VAL A 8 -0.26 2.91 -3.94
N ARG A 9 0.23 3.26 -5.14
CA ARG A 9 1.10 4.43 -5.32
C ARG A 9 0.41 5.73 -4.93
N ARG A 10 -0.85 5.90 -5.33
CA ARG A 10 -1.62 7.11 -5.04
C ARG A 10 -1.80 7.29 -3.54
N HIS A 11 -2.30 6.27 -2.86
CA HIS A 11 -2.52 6.35 -1.41
C HIS A 11 -1.21 6.41 -0.62
N LEU A 12 -0.15 5.73 -1.07
CA LEU A 12 1.17 5.87 -0.45
C LEU A 12 1.69 7.31 -0.53
N ALA A 13 1.52 7.98 -1.67
CA ALA A 13 1.89 9.39 -1.80
C ALA A 13 1.11 10.27 -0.84
N GLU A 14 -0.21 10.10 -0.79
CA GLU A 14 -1.10 10.83 0.13
C GLU A 14 -0.70 10.63 1.60
N THR A 15 -0.50 9.38 2.04
CA THR A 15 -0.09 9.04 3.40
C THR A 15 1.30 9.59 3.74
N ALA A 16 2.24 9.56 2.79
CA ALA A 16 3.58 10.12 2.96
C ALA A 16 3.63 11.65 2.85
N GLY A 17 2.48 12.34 2.72
CA GLY A 17 2.41 13.79 2.56
C GLY A 17 3.04 14.32 1.27
N LYS A 18 3.07 13.49 0.21
CA LYS A 18 3.63 13.81 -1.11
C LYS A 18 2.50 14.14 -2.10
N ASP A 19 2.82 14.96 -3.10
CA ASP A 19 1.89 15.27 -4.19
C ASP A 19 1.52 14.03 -5.01
N ALA A 20 0.27 13.97 -5.47
CA ALA A 20 -0.21 12.90 -6.35
C ALA A 20 0.62 12.75 -7.63
N ALA A 21 1.19 13.85 -8.15
CA ALA A 21 2.09 13.81 -9.31
C ALA A 21 3.41 13.06 -9.02
N ALA A 22 3.84 12.98 -7.76
CA ALA A 22 5.03 12.25 -7.34
C ALA A 22 4.77 10.74 -7.16
N ALA A 23 3.51 10.30 -7.10
CA ALA A 23 3.12 8.90 -6.86
C ALA A 23 3.73 7.93 -7.89
N ALA A 24 3.78 8.34 -9.16
CA ALA A 24 4.36 7.53 -10.24
C ALA A 24 5.88 7.31 -10.08
N ALA A 25 6.58 8.20 -9.37
CA ALA A 25 8.02 8.13 -9.14
C ALA A 25 8.39 7.46 -7.81
N LEU A 26 7.41 7.04 -7.00
CA LEU A 26 7.69 6.42 -5.70
C LEU A 26 8.44 5.08 -5.87
N PRO A 27 9.48 4.82 -5.07
CA PRO A 27 10.18 3.55 -5.06
C PRO A 27 9.33 2.50 -4.34
N LEU A 28 8.80 1.53 -5.09
CA LEU A 28 7.93 0.49 -4.50
C LEU A 28 8.67 -0.49 -3.61
N ASP A 29 9.98 -0.63 -3.82
CA ASP A 29 10.86 -1.53 -3.06
C ASP A 29 11.48 -0.87 -1.83
N ALA A 30 11.23 0.43 -1.62
CA ALA A 30 11.70 1.12 -0.43
C ALA A 30 10.95 0.62 0.80
N ASP A 31 11.67 0.52 1.92
CA ASP A 31 11.06 0.17 3.19
C ASP A 31 10.13 1.30 3.64
N LEU A 32 8.87 0.96 3.90
CA LEU A 32 7.84 1.93 4.24
C LEU A 32 8.18 2.68 5.54
N VAL A 33 8.80 2.02 6.52
CA VAL A 33 9.10 2.62 7.83
C VAL A 33 10.47 3.28 7.81
N TYR A 34 11.49 2.56 7.34
CA TYR A 34 12.87 3.02 7.46
C TYR A 34 13.28 3.98 6.34
N ASP A 35 12.83 3.75 5.09
CA ASP A 35 13.21 4.59 3.96
C ASP A 35 12.19 5.70 3.70
N LEU A 36 10.89 5.41 3.84
CA LEU A 36 9.83 6.40 3.63
C LEU A 36 9.36 7.10 4.92
N GLY A 37 9.81 6.64 6.09
CA GLY A 37 9.55 7.30 7.37
C GLY A 37 8.11 7.15 7.88
N LEU A 38 7.35 6.16 7.38
CA LEU A 38 5.97 5.96 7.81
C LEU A 38 5.90 5.40 9.23
N THR A 39 4.96 5.91 10.01
CA THR A 39 4.66 5.40 11.35
C THR A 39 3.73 4.18 11.28
N SER A 40 3.58 3.47 12.40
CA SER A 40 2.59 2.38 12.49
C SER A 40 1.16 2.86 12.21
N LEU A 41 0.82 4.10 12.57
CA LEU A 41 -0.48 4.69 12.25
C LEU A 41 -0.63 4.92 10.75
N ASP A 42 0.42 5.43 10.10
CA ASP A 42 0.42 5.66 8.65
C ASP A 42 0.23 4.36 7.88
N LEU A 43 0.86 3.26 8.32
CA LEU A 43 0.65 1.94 7.73
C LEU A 43 -0.78 1.44 7.86
N ILE A 44 -1.42 1.65 9.03
CA ILE A 44 -2.83 1.29 9.25
C ILE A 44 -3.72 2.11 8.31
N VAL A 45 -3.49 3.41 8.20
CA VAL A 45 -4.26 4.30 7.32
C VAL A 45 -4.05 3.92 5.85
N LEU A 46 -2.81 3.66 5.45
CA LEU A 46 -2.47 3.22 4.10
C LEU A 46 -3.20 1.92 3.77
N MET A 47 -3.08 0.89 4.62
CA MET A 47 -3.73 -0.40 4.39
C MET A 47 -5.25 -0.28 4.34
N SER A 48 -5.85 0.53 5.22
CA SER A 48 -7.29 0.78 5.20
C SER A 48 -7.75 1.40 3.87
N THR A 49 -7.06 2.44 3.41
CA THR A 49 -7.45 3.21 2.21
C THR A 49 -7.20 2.44 0.91
N VAL A 50 -6.08 1.71 0.80
CA VAL A 50 -5.83 0.88 -0.40
C VAL A 50 -6.81 -0.29 -0.51
N CYS A 51 -7.18 -0.91 0.61
CA CYS A 51 -8.16 -1.99 0.65
C CYS A 51 -9.54 -1.50 0.22
N GLU A 52 -9.98 -0.35 0.76
CA GLU A 52 -11.23 0.30 0.37
C GLU A 52 -11.25 0.63 -1.13
N SER A 53 -10.19 1.25 -1.65
CA SER A 53 -10.11 1.63 -3.07
C SER A 53 -9.95 0.42 -4.01
N ALA A 54 -9.36 -0.69 -3.54
CA ALA A 54 -9.22 -1.92 -4.31
C ALA A 54 -10.46 -2.84 -4.19
N GLY A 55 -11.43 -2.50 -3.33
CA GLY A 55 -12.59 -3.35 -3.06
C GLY A 55 -12.27 -4.67 -2.37
N VAL A 56 -11.11 -4.76 -1.70
CA VAL A 56 -10.68 -5.96 -0.96
C VAL A 56 -10.83 -5.68 0.52
N PRO A 57 -11.72 -6.37 1.25
CA PRO A 57 -11.87 -6.11 2.67
C PRO A 57 -10.64 -6.57 3.45
N LEU A 58 -10.23 -5.80 4.46
CA LEU A 58 -9.07 -6.14 5.32
C LEU A 58 -9.19 -7.52 5.98
N THR A 59 -10.41 -8.03 6.15
CA THR A 59 -10.70 -9.37 6.70
C THR A 59 -10.21 -10.51 5.81
N GLU A 60 -9.86 -10.25 4.55
CA GLU A 60 -9.27 -11.25 3.65
C GLU A 60 -7.79 -11.55 3.95
N PHE A 61 -7.18 -10.78 4.86
CA PHE A 61 -5.78 -10.90 5.25
C PHE A 61 -5.65 -11.35 6.70
N THR A 62 -4.65 -12.19 6.94
CA THR A 62 -4.30 -12.64 8.28
C THR A 62 -3.34 -11.66 8.97
N GLU A 63 -3.18 -11.79 10.28
CA GLU A 63 -2.19 -11.00 11.02
C GLU A 63 -0.77 -11.22 10.50
N ASP A 64 -0.43 -12.45 10.10
CA ASP A 64 0.88 -12.78 9.53
C ASP A 64 1.08 -12.13 8.14
N ASP A 65 0.04 -12.10 7.31
CA ASP A 65 0.09 -11.42 6.01
C ASP A 65 0.40 -9.93 6.17
N LEU A 66 -0.29 -9.28 7.13
CA LEU A 66 -0.11 -7.86 7.40
C LEU A 66 1.23 -7.57 8.08
N ALA A 67 1.70 -8.45 8.96
CA ALA A 67 3.01 -8.32 9.62
C ALA A 67 4.20 -8.52 8.67
N ALA A 68 4.00 -9.23 7.55
CA ALA A 68 5.01 -9.44 6.52
C ALA A 68 5.22 -8.21 5.62
N LEU A 69 4.33 -7.23 5.63
CA LEU A 69 4.40 -6.04 4.79
C LEU A 69 5.58 -5.14 5.19
N ARG A 70 6.53 -4.93 4.27
CA ARG A 70 7.64 -4.00 4.47
C ARG A 70 7.75 -2.93 3.40
N THR A 71 7.30 -3.25 2.20
CA THR A 71 7.42 -2.39 1.02
C THR A 71 6.05 -2.18 0.37
N ALA A 72 5.92 -1.14 -0.43
CA ALA A 72 4.71 -0.93 -1.22
C ALA A 72 4.49 -2.07 -2.24
N ARG A 73 5.57 -2.71 -2.70
CA ARG A 73 5.49 -3.89 -3.56
C ARG A 73 4.84 -5.08 -2.86
N ASP A 74 5.08 -5.26 -1.56
CA ASP A 74 4.41 -6.32 -0.79
C ASP A 74 2.90 -6.07 -0.74
N ILE A 75 2.48 -4.82 -0.54
CA ILE A 75 1.07 -4.43 -0.55
C ILE A 75 0.43 -4.70 -1.92
N VAL A 76 1.11 -4.32 -3.02
CA VAL A 76 0.64 -4.61 -4.38
C VAL A 76 0.48 -6.12 -4.58
N GLY A 77 1.46 -6.92 -4.18
CA GLY A 77 1.42 -8.38 -4.30
C GLY A 77 0.29 -9.01 -3.49
N LEU A 78 0.12 -8.57 -2.24
CA LEU A 78 -0.91 -9.05 -1.33
C LEU A 78 -2.31 -8.74 -1.87
N LEU A 79 -2.57 -7.50 -2.29
CA LEU A 79 -3.85 -7.09 -2.89
C LEU A 79 -4.10 -7.80 -4.22
N SER A 80 -3.10 -7.94 -5.08
CA SER A 80 -3.24 -8.61 -6.39
C SER A 80 -3.58 -10.10 -6.25
N SER A 81 -3.25 -10.73 -5.11
CA SER A 81 -3.62 -12.12 -4.80
C SER A 81 -5.12 -12.30 -4.48
N LYS A 82 -5.80 -11.22 -4.08
CA LYS A 82 -7.19 -11.23 -3.61
C LYS A 82 -8.14 -10.39 -4.46
N ALA A 83 -7.62 -9.45 -5.24
CA ALA A 83 -8.41 -8.60 -6.11
C ALA A 83 -9.16 -9.47 -7.13
N VAL A 84 -10.49 -9.40 -7.09
CA VAL A 84 -11.35 -10.00 -8.11
C VAL A 84 -11.25 -9.10 -9.34
N THR A 85 -10.78 -9.67 -10.45
CA THR A 85 -10.71 -8.96 -11.75
C THR A 85 -12.08 -8.74 -12.34
#